data_AF-A0A4R3IZM6-F1
#
_entry.id   AF-A0A4R3IZM6-F1
#
_cell.length_a   1.000
_cell.length_b   1.000
_cell.length_c   1.000
_cell.angle_alpha   90.00
_cell.angle_beta   90.00
_cell.angle_gamma   90.00
#
_symmetry.space_group_name_H-M   'P 1'
#
loop_
_entity.id
_entity.type
_entity.pdbx_description
1 polymer ?
#
loop_
_entity_poly.entity_id
_entity_poly.type
_entity_poly.pdbx_seq_one_letter_code
_entity_poly.pdbx_strand_id
1 'polypeptide(L)'
;MHGTKLDLRIWICAIFLVLTSSKGISSVVMARLLGVNQKTAWKMGHAIREMMDDRNGELLTLEDIVEVDEAYVGGAPKSLSGAYNPRGKGTGKPMIFVAASRDGQARARVVPDDKRATLEPILLEWIDPATTRLMTDGSTSYLNRPGFTGE
;
A
#
# COMPACT_ATOMS: atom_id res chain seq x y z
N MET A 1 0.63 18.19 -16.62
CA MET A 1 1.01 19.42 -15.86
C MET A 1 0.65 20.72 -16.60
N HIS A 2 -0.34 20.72 -17.51
CA HIS A 2 -0.78 21.93 -18.22
C HIS A 2 -1.93 22.61 -17.43
N GLY A 3 -1.93 23.95 -17.32
CA GLY A 3 -3.01 24.72 -16.69
C GLY A 3 -2.94 24.92 -15.16
N THR A 4 -1.82 24.62 -14.51
CA THR A 4 -1.64 24.89 -13.07
C THR A 4 -1.36 26.38 -12.83
N LYS A 5 -1.93 26.96 -11.77
CA LYS A 5 -1.67 28.35 -11.35
C LYS A 5 -0.38 28.53 -10.53
N LEU A 6 0.38 27.47 -10.33
CA LEU A 6 1.65 27.48 -9.59
C LEU A 6 2.82 27.50 -10.57
N ASP A 7 3.90 28.19 -10.19
CA ASP A 7 5.17 28.16 -10.92
C ASP A 7 5.69 26.71 -11.00
N LEU A 8 6.20 26.33 -12.17
CA LEU A 8 6.83 25.04 -12.42
C LEU A 8 7.93 24.72 -11.40
N ARG A 9 8.67 25.74 -10.92
CA ARG A 9 9.68 25.58 -9.87
C ARG A 9 9.12 24.97 -8.59
N ILE A 10 7.91 25.36 -8.20
CA ILE A 10 7.24 24.81 -7.01
C ILE A 10 6.92 23.33 -7.22
N TRP A 11 6.47 22.96 -8.42
CA TRP A 11 6.21 21.56 -8.78
C TRP A 11 7.47 20.70 -8.78
N ILE A 12 8.57 21.20 -9.37
CA ILE A 12 9.85 20.49 -9.38
C ILE A 12 10.36 20.27 -7.95
N CYS A 13 10.31 21.32 -7.10
CA CYS A 13 10.67 21.19 -5.69
C CYS A 13 9.76 20.20 -4.94
N ALA A 14 8.45 20.21 -5.21
CA ALA A 14 7.52 19.26 -4.59
C ALA A 14 7.82 17.81 -4.98
N ILE A 15 8.10 17.55 -6.26
CA ILE A 15 8.50 16.23 -6.75
C ILE A 15 9.79 15.78 -6.08
N PHE A 16 10.80 16.65 -6.04
CA PHE A 16 12.07 16.36 -5.35
C PHE A 16 11.84 15.95 -3.89
N LEU A 17 11.06 16.74 -3.14
CA LEU A 17 10.76 16.47 -1.73
C LEU A 17 10.02 15.13 -1.51
N VAL A 18 9.14 14.74 -2.44
CA VAL A 18 8.45 13.45 -2.37
C VAL A 18 9.40 12.30 -2.65
N LEU A 19 10.22 12.41 -3.70
CA LEU A 19 11.16 11.35 -4.13
C LEU A 19 12.30 11.12 -3.14
N THR A 20 12.81 12.17 -2.50
CA THR A 20 13.95 12.05 -1.57
C THR A 20 13.53 11.73 -0.14
N SER A 21 12.24 11.65 0.17
CA SER A 21 11.78 11.35 1.53
C SER A 21 11.64 9.85 1.75
N SER A 22 12.54 9.27 2.53
CA SER A 22 12.56 7.84 2.86
C SER A 22 11.30 7.34 3.58
N LYS A 23 10.51 8.23 4.20
CA LYS A 23 9.26 7.89 4.93
C LYS A 23 8.03 8.61 4.36
N GLY A 24 8.17 9.23 3.18
CA GLY A 24 7.19 10.18 2.65
C GLY A 24 7.22 11.53 3.39
N ILE A 25 6.67 12.57 2.77
CA ILE A 25 6.62 13.92 3.34
C ILE A 25 5.18 14.30 3.70
N SER A 26 4.99 14.87 4.89
CA SER A 26 3.68 15.37 5.31
C SER A 26 3.31 16.64 4.54
N SER A 27 2.03 16.83 4.24
CA SER A 27 1.57 18.04 3.54
C SER A 27 1.86 19.33 4.32
N VAL A 28 1.95 19.25 5.66
CA VAL A 28 2.24 20.41 6.52
C VAL A 28 3.70 20.83 6.36
N VAL A 29 4.63 19.86 6.38
CA VAL A 29 6.06 20.13 6.19
C VAL A 29 6.31 20.58 4.76
N MET A 30 5.72 19.90 3.78
CA MET A 30 5.85 20.27 2.37
C MET A 30 5.31 21.69 2.10
N ALA A 31 4.20 22.08 2.72
CA ALA A 31 3.67 23.45 2.64
C ALA A 31 4.65 24.49 3.19
N ARG A 32 5.26 24.22 4.35
CA ARG A 32 6.26 25.09 4.97
C ARG A 32 7.50 25.25 4.08
N LEU A 33 8.00 24.16 3.49
CA LEU A 33 9.20 24.18 2.64
C LEU A 33 8.94 24.87 1.29
N LEU A 34 7.75 24.69 0.71
CA LEU A 34 7.39 25.27 -0.58
C LEU A 34 6.81 26.68 -0.49
N GLY A 35 6.52 27.19 0.72
CA GLY A 35 5.88 28.49 0.92
C GLY A 35 4.43 28.56 0.41
N VAL A 36 3.73 27.43 0.37
CA VAL A 36 2.32 27.35 -0.05
C VAL A 36 1.41 27.01 1.11
N ASN A 37 0.10 27.18 0.97
CA ASN A 37 -0.83 26.72 1.99
C ASN A 37 -0.89 25.17 2.03
N GLN A 38 -1.27 24.61 3.18
CA GLN A 38 -1.32 23.16 3.38
C GLN A 38 -2.27 22.44 2.42
N LYS A 39 -3.40 23.06 2.05
CA LYS A 39 -4.36 22.47 1.10
C LYS A 39 -3.74 22.31 -0.29
N THR A 40 -2.96 23.29 -0.73
CA THR A 40 -2.21 23.26 -1.99
C THR A 40 -1.16 22.16 -1.95
N ALA A 41 -0.33 22.12 -0.91
CA ALA A 41 0.66 21.05 -0.75
C ALA A 41 -0.01 19.66 -0.72
N TRP A 42 -1.13 19.51 -0.02
CA TRP A 42 -1.88 18.25 0.01
C TRP A 42 -2.34 17.81 -1.39
N LYS A 43 -2.92 18.72 -2.19
CA LYS A 43 -3.31 18.42 -3.58
C LYS A 43 -2.11 18.08 -4.45
N MET A 44 -1.01 18.83 -4.34
CA MET A 44 0.22 18.56 -5.08
C MET A 44 0.78 17.17 -4.75
N GLY A 45 0.87 16.84 -3.46
CA GLY A 45 1.39 15.55 -3.03
C GLY A 45 0.54 14.38 -3.52
N HIS A 46 -0.79 14.53 -3.57
CA HIS A 46 -1.66 13.51 -4.16
C HIS A 46 -1.45 13.39 -5.67
N ALA A 47 -1.40 14.50 -6.40
CA ALA A 47 -1.14 14.47 -7.83
C ALA A 47 0.21 13.83 -8.16
N ILE A 48 1.25 14.10 -7.37
CA ILE A 48 2.57 13.49 -7.56
C ILE A 48 2.51 11.97 -7.32
N ARG A 49 1.87 11.52 -6.23
CA ARG A 49 1.73 10.09 -5.94
C ARG A 49 0.92 9.36 -7.00
N GLU A 50 -0.13 9.99 -7.54
CA GLU A 50 -0.91 9.45 -8.65
C GLU A 50 -0.09 9.40 -9.95
N MET A 51 0.82 10.34 -10.19
CA MET A 51 1.73 10.28 -11.35
C MET A 51 2.84 9.24 -11.18
N MET A 52 3.23 8.93 -9.94
CA MET A 52 4.19 7.87 -9.60
C MET A 52 3.56 6.47 -9.59
N ASP A 53 2.24 6.41 -9.75
CA ASP A 53 1.51 5.18 -9.64
C ASP A 53 1.58 4.40 -10.96
N ASP A 54 2.39 3.36 -10.96
CA ASP A 54 2.63 2.50 -12.13
C ASP A 54 1.50 1.49 -12.38
N ARG A 55 0.33 1.60 -11.71
CA ARG A 55 -0.84 0.74 -11.95
C ARG A 55 -1.35 0.76 -13.39
N ASN A 56 -0.97 1.77 -14.20
CA ASN A 56 -1.30 1.87 -15.62
C ASN A 56 -0.25 1.28 -16.58
N GLY A 57 0.94 0.91 -16.09
CA GLY A 57 1.88 0.07 -16.85
C GLY A 57 1.48 -1.39 -16.71
N GLU A 58 1.80 -2.23 -17.70
CA GLU A 58 1.65 -3.70 -17.58
C GLU A 58 2.30 -4.16 -16.26
N LEU A 59 1.47 -4.39 -15.24
CA LEU A 59 1.94 -4.71 -13.90
C LEU A 59 2.59 -6.08 -13.96
N LEU A 60 3.92 -6.10 -14.12
CA LEU A 60 4.74 -7.31 -14.06
C LEU A 60 4.37 -8.09 -12.82
N THR A 61 4.16 -9.39 -12.98
CA THR A 61 3.92 -10.31 -11.87
C THR A 61 4.99 -10.11 -10.80
N LEU A 62 4.61 -10.26 -9.54
CA LEU A 62 5.61 -10.36 -8.47
C LEU A 62 6.36 -11.68 -8.67
N GLU A 63 7.68 -11.63 -8.60
CA GLU A 63 8.58 -12.75 -8.97
C GLU A 63 9.41 -13.21 -7.76
N ASP A 64 10.10 -14.34 -7.96
CA ASP A 64 11.04 -14.99 -7.05
C ASP A 64 10.43 -15.32 -5.68
N ILE A 65 10.74 -14.52 -4.66
CA ILE A 65 10.26 -14.69 -3.30
C ILE A 65 9.28 -13.57 -2.99
N VAL A 66 8.02 -13.95 -2.81
CA VAL A 66 6.93 -13.02 -2.49
C VAL A 66 6.50 -13.23 -1.06
N GLU A 67 6.67 -12.19 -0.25
CA GLU A 67 6.21 -12.12 1.13
C GLU A 67 4.79 -11.58 1.16
N VAL A 68 3.94 -12.22 1.93
CA VAL A 68 2.50 -11.94 1.97
C VAL A 68 2.06 -11.69 3.41
N ASP A 69 1.32 -10.61 3.63
CA ASP A 69 0.89 -10.16 4.96
C ASP A 69 -0.46 -9.41 4.91
N GLU A 70 -1.14 -9.31 6.05
CA GLU A 70 -2.39 -8.57 6.21
C GLU A 70 -2.30 -7.52 7.33
N ALA A 71 -2.70 -6.29 7.02
CA ALA A 71 -2.67 -5.18 7.96
C ALA A 71 -4.04 -4.54 8.16
N TYR A 72 -4.41 -4.24 9.40
CA TYR A 72 -5.63 -3.50 9.73
C TYR A 72 -5.32 -2.02 9.95
N VAL A 73 -5.61 -1.18 8.95
CA VAL A 73 -5.23 0.24 8.95
C VAL A 73 -6.41 1.13 9.31
N GLY A 74 -6.20 2.00 10.30
CA GLY A 74 -7.21 2.95 10.74
C GLY A 74 -6.89 3.53 12.11
N GLY A 75 -7.60 4.60 12.47
CA GLY A 75 -7.47 5.27 13.76
C GLY A 75 -7.65 4.31 14.95
N ALA A 76 -7.32 4.79 16.16
CA ALA A 76 -7.50 3.99 17.37
C ALA A 76 -8.93 3.43 17.44
N PRO A 77 -9.11 2.14 17.79
CA PRO A 77 -10.44 1.56 17.91
C PRO A 77 -11.24 2.37 18.93
N LYS A 78 -12.23 3.13 18.48
CA LYS A 78 -13.16 3.82 19.36
C LYS A 78 -14.31 2.86 19.62
N SER A 79 -14.52 2.48 20.88
CA SER A 79 -15.76 1.81 21.26
C SER A 79 -16.89 2.83 21.15
N LEU A 80 -17.65 2.78 20.06
CA LEU A 80 -18.76 3.70 19.82
C LEU A 80 -20.02 3.35 20.64
N SER A 81 -20.05 2.16 21.26
CA SER A 81 -21.25 1.61 21.91
C SER A 81 -20.97 0.78 23.18
N GLY A 82 -19.77 0.85 23.75
CA GLY A 82 -19.37 -0.03 24.85
C GLY A 82 -18.99 -1.46 24.39
N ALA A 83 -19.12 -1.77 23.11
CA ALA A 83 -18.64 -3.02 22.52
C ALA A 83 -17.10 -3.03 22.45
N TYR A 84 -16.49 -4.18 22.80
CA TYR A 84 -15.07 -4.42 22.67
C TYR A 84 -14.66 -4.38 21.19
N ASN A 85 -13.72 -3.50 20.84
CA ASN A 85 -13.15 -3.42 19.50
C ASN A 85 -11.68 -3.88 19.58
N PRO A 86 -11.39 -5.15 19.23
CA PRO A 86 -10.05 -5.72 19.36
C PRO A 86 -9.05 -4.97 18.46
N ARG A 87 -7.75 -5.11 18.80
CA ARG A 87 -6.66 -4.75 17.90
C ARG A 87 -6.41 -5.94 16.97
N GLY A 88 -6.36 -5.72 15.66
CA GLY A 88 -6.15 -6.78 14.66
C GLY A 88 -7.45 -7.50 14.30
N LYS A 89 -7.42 -8.82 14.13
CA LYS A 89 -8.55 -9.63 13.67
C LYS A 89 -9.84 -9.36 14.45
N GLY A 90 -10.94 -9.20 13.73
CA GLY A 90 -12.26 -8.84 14.31
C GLY A 90 -12.43 -7.35 14.60
N THR A 91 -11.44 -6.51 14.29
CA THR A 91 -11.60 -5.05 14.34
C THR A 91 -12.48 -4.55 13.20
N GLY A 92 -13.23 -3.47 13.42
CA GLY A 92 -13.99 -2.79 12.37
C GLY A 92 -13.15 -1.93 11.42
N LYS A 93 -11.81 -2.08 11.42
CA LYS A 93 -10.92 -1.32 10.53
C LYS A 93 -10.84 -1.99 9.17
N PRO A 94 -10.67 -1.20 8.09
CA PRO A 94 -10.31 -1.74 6.79
C PRO A 94 -9.09 -2.65 6.88
N MET A 95 -9.20 -3.83 6.27
CA MET A 95 -8.08 -4.74 6.12
C MET A 95 -7.40 -4.47 4.78
N ILE A 96 -6.07 -4.43 4.78
CA ILE A 96 -5.24 -4.29 3.61
C ILE A 96 -4.47 -5.60 3.45
N PHE A 97 -4.66 -6.24 2.31
CA PHE A 97 -3.85 -7.37 1.89
C PHE A 97 -2.63 -6.88 1.12
N VAL A 98 -1.44 -7.31 1.52
CA VAL A 98 -0.17 -6.87 0.96
C VAL A 98 0.63 -8.07 0.47
N ALA A 99 1.24 -7.95 -0.70
CA ALA A 99 2.23 -8.89 -1.21
C ALA A 99 3.43 -8.12 -1.77
N ALA A 100 4.65 -8.52 -1.44
CA ALA A 100 5.87 -7.84 -1.86
C ALA A 100 6.94 -8.84 -2.30
N SER A 101 7.55 -8.61 -3.47
CA SER A 101 8.78 -9.30 -3.84
C SER A 101 9.94 -8.73 -3.02
N ARG A 102 10.82 -9.59 -2.50
CA ARG A 102 11.94 -9.17 -1.62
C ARG A 102 12.80 -8.03 -2.18
N ASP A 103 13.10 -8.11 -3.48
CA ASP A 103 13.93 -7.14 -4.19
C ASP A 103 13.14 -6.41 -5.30
N GLY A 104 11.81 -6.36 -5.17
CA GLY A 104 10.94 -5.92 -6.25
C GLY A 104 9.79 -5.03 -5.81
N GLN A 105 8.68 -5.16 -6.51
CA GLN A 105 7.48 -4.35 -6.28
C GLN A 105 6.68 -4.88 -5.10
N ALA A 106 5.83 -4.00 -4.55
CA ALA A 106 4.82 -4.36 -3.58
C ALA A 106 3.44 -4.00 -4.11
N ARG A 107 2.46 -4.85 -3.81
CA ARG A 107 1.05 -4.67 -4.15
C ARG A 107 0.23 -4.68 -2.87
N ALA A 108 -0.78 -3.81 -2.83
CA ALA A 108 -1.69 -3.72 -1.71
C ALA A 108 -3.12 -3.52 -2.20
N ARG A 109 -4.09 -4.20 -1.58
CA ARG A 109 -5.52 -4.06 -1.87
C ARG A 109 -6.34 -4.08 -0.59
N VAL A 110 -7.32 -3.19 -0.51
CA VAL A 110 -8.31 -3.22 0.58
C VAL A 110 -9.24 -4.40 0.36
N VAL A 111 -9.41 -5.23 1.38
CA VAL A 111 -10.18 -6.48 1.33
C VAL A 111 -11.18 -6.57 2.49
N PRO A 112 -12.29 -7.30 2.31
CA PRO A 112 -13.34 -7.37 3.32
C PRO A 112 -13.00 -8.28 4.51
N ASP A 113 -12.19 -9.33 4.31
CA ASP A 113 -11.81 -10.30 5.35
C ASP A 113 -10.52 -11.05 5.03
N ASP A 114 -9.97 -11.74 6.04
CA ASP A 114 -8.74 -12.55 5.99
C ASP A 114 -8.97 -13.99 5.52
N LYS A 115 -10.11 -14.25 4.89
CA LYS A 115 -10.46 -15.59 4.46
C LYS A 115 -9.72 -15.93 3.17
N ARG A 116 -9.24 -17.17 3.10
CA ARG A 116 -8.64 -17.75 1.89
C ARG A 116 -9.47 -17.51 0.62
N ALA A 117 -10.80 -17.69 0.69
CA ALA A 117 -11.70 -17.48 -0.45
C ALA A 117 -11.63 -16.04 -1.03
N THR A 118 -11.26 -15.06 -0.20
CA THR A 118 -11.07 -13.66 -0.59
C THR A 118 -9.65 -13.40 -1.07
N LEU A 119 -8.65 -13.90 -0.34
CA LEU A 119 -7.24 -13.58 -0.59
C LEU A 119 -6.62 -14.35 -1.75
N GLU A 120 -7.02 -15.62 -1.95
CA GLU A 120 -6.43 -16.49 -2.98
C GLU A 120 -6.64 -15.96 -4.40
N PRO A 121 -7.85 -15.55 -4.84
CA PRO A 121 -8.04 -14.98 -6.16
C PRO A 121 -7.18 -13.72 -6.39
N ILE A 122 -7.06 -12.87 -5.37
CA ILE A 122 -6.30 -11.62 -5.44
C ILE A 122 -4.80 -11.93 -5.56
N LEU A 123 -4.30 -12.89 -4.80
CA LEU A 123 -2.90 -13.30 -4.86
C LEU A 123 -2.56 -13.86 -6.25
N LEU A 124 -3.45 -14.65 -6.85
CA LEU A 124 -3.28 -15.21 -8.19
C LEU A 124 -3.32 -14.16 -9.32
N GLU A 125 -3.89 -12.97 -9.08
CA GLU A 125 -3.75 -11.82 -9.98
C GLU A 125 -2.35 -11.18 -9.91
N TRP A 126 -1.59 -11.45 -8.86
CA TRP A 126 -0.34 -10.76 -8.55
C TRP A 126 0.90 -11.59 -8.83
N ILE A 127 0.80 -12.91 -8.78
CA ILE A 127 1.94 -13.83 -8.93
C ILE A 127 1.67 -14.83 -10.04
N ASP A 128 2.73 -15.44 -10.56
CA ASP A 128 2.64 -16.73 -11.25
C ASP A 128 2.99 -17.84 -10.23
N PRO A 129 2.02 -18.70 -9.83
CA PRO A 129 2.27 -19.77 -8.87
C PRO A 129 3.26 -20.83 -9.33
N ALA A 130 3.52 -20.93 -10.64
CA ALA A 130 4.48 -21.90 -11.18
C ALA A 130 5.93 -21.49 -10.95
N THR A 131 6.18 -20.18 -10.81
CA THR A 131 7.54 -19.61 -10.74
C THR A 131 7.83 -18.93 -9.40
N THR A 132 6.79 -18.55 -8.66
CA THR A 132 6.91 -17.77 -7.43
C THR A 132 6.93 -18.65 -6.17
N ARG A 133 7.88 -18.40 -5.28
CA ARG A 133 7.92 -18.95 -3.93
C ARG A 133 7.26 -17.98 -2.95
N LEU A 134 6.19 -18.42 -2.30
CA LEU A 134 5.49 -17.62 -1.30
C LEU A 134 6.08 -17.84 0.09
N MET A 135 6.24 -16.74 0.83
CA MET A 135 6.65 -16.73 2.22
C MET A 135 5.58 -16.03 3.06
N THR A 136 5.10 -16.70 4.10
CA THR A 136 4.04 -16.21 4.97
C THR A 136 4.41 -16.50 6.43
N ASP A 137 3.78 -15.81 7.38
CA ASP A 137 3.99 -15.97 8.82
C ASP A 137 3.36 -17.24 9.41
N GLY A 138 2.94 -18.20 8.57
CA GLY A 138 2.29 -19.44 9.00
C GLY A 138 0.76 -19.34 9.16
N SER A 139 0.12 -18.25 8.71
CA SER A 139 -1.35 -18.16 8.68
C SER A 139 -1.99 -19.33 7.90
N THR A 140 -3.03 -19.93 8.50
CA THR A 140 -3.77 -21.08 7.93
C THR A 140 -4.40 -20.79 6.58
N SER A 141 -4.60 -19.52 6.24
CA SER A 141 -5.14 -19.09 4.94
C SER A 141 -4.22 -19.46 3.77
N TYR A 142 -2.92 -19.73 4.02
CA TYR A 142 -1.91 -20.01 3.00
C TYR A 142 -1.33 -21.44 3.06
N LEU A 143 -1.74 -22.25 4.04
CA LEU A 143 -1.24 -23.62 4.23
C LEU A 143 -1.86 -24.61 3.22
N ASN A 144 -1.05 -25.59 2.78
CA ASN A 144 -1.37 -26.72 1.88
C ASN A 144 -1.52 -26.40 0.37
N ARG A 145 -0.43 -25.96 -0.28
CA ARG A 145 -0.29 -26.08 -1.75
C ARG A 145 1.04 -26.71 -2.15
N PRO A 146 1.08 -27.51 -3.24
CA PRO A 146 2.34 -27.86 -3.89
C PRO A 146 3.01 -26.59 -4.42
N GLY A 147 4.29 -26.37 -4.07
CA GLY A 147 5.05 -25.15 -4.38
C GLY A 147 5.20 -24.17 -3.21
N PHE A 148 4.53 -24.42 -2.08
CA PHE A 148 4.52 -23.54 -0.91
C PHE A 148 5.44 -24.15 0.14
N THR A 149 6.54 -23.47 0.44
CA THR A 149 7.45 -23.83 1.52
C THR A 149 7.30 -22.77 2.60
N GLY A 150 6.39 -23.02 3.54
CA GLY A 150 6.42 -22.34 4.82
C GLY A 150 7.62 -22.84 5.61
N GLU A 151 8.34 -21.91 6.24
CA GLU A 151 9.18 -22.23 7.39
C GLU A 151 8.36 -22.07 8.67
#